data_AF-A0A1V0PXM6-F1
#
_entry.id   AF-A0A1V0PXM6-F1
#
_cell.length_a   1.000
_cell.length_b   1.000
_cell.length_c   1.000
_cell.angle_alpha   90.00
_cell.angle_beta   90.00
_cell.angle_gamma   90.00
#
_symmetry.space_group_name_H-M   'P 1'
#
loop_
_entity.id
_entity.type
_entity.pdbx_description
1 polymer ?
#
loop_
_entity_poly.entity_id
_entity_poly.type
_entity_poly.pdbx_seq_one_letter_code
_entity_poly.pdbx_strand_id
1 'polypeptide(L)'
;MSYHMRDRADGQIEIIFLRPTLIGIFPDRDLARRVCILLEADDEGIRDDDDAAPTEADTAPETASERAPETPVALPVPVAPRPTSPARLPPAPPVELSEEQREAAFARIIDGEKIARIAPDFGLSMGQLRGMWAHHCRTAQRHIAEAGPQECRLCGKTFTPSVTNPDTCARCSHG
;
A
#
# COMPACT_ATOMS: atom_id res chain seq x y z
N MET A 1 15.35 16.42 14.06
CA MET A 1 14.91 15.27 14.87
C MET A 1 14.03 15.82 15.97
N SER A 2 12.78 15.38 16.04
CA SER A 2 11.82 15.83 17.06
C SER A 2 11.18 14.64 17.75
N TYR A 3 10.80 14.82 19.01
CA TYR A 3 10.09 13.83 19.80
C TYR A 3 8.71 14.38 20.13
N HIS A 4 7.68 13.56 19.96
CA HIS A 4 6.30 13.92 20.28
C HIS A 4 5.77 12.90 21.28
N MET A 5 5.10 13.36 22.33
CA MET A 5 4.39 12.49 23.27
C MET A 5 2.93 12.42 22.88
N ARG A 6 2.35 11.22 22.91
CA ARG A 6 0.93 10.98 22.70
C ARG A 6 0.39 10.10 23.81
N ASP A 7 -0.66 10.56 24.47
CA ASP A 7 -1.39 9.77 25.46
C ASP A 7 -2.35 8.82 24.73
N ARG A 8 -2.33 7.54 25.11
CA ARG A 8 -3.29 6.53 24.63
C ARG A 8 -4.49 6.41 25.56
N ALA A 9 -5.58 5.84 25.03
CA ALA A 9 -6.83 5.64 25.78
C ALA A 9 -6.71 4.62 26.93
N ASP A 10 -5.68 3.77 26.93
CA ASP A 10 -5.33 2.81 27.99
C ASP A 10 -4.52 3.46 29.13
N GLY A 11 -4.20 4.75 29.04
CA GLY A 11 -3.39 5.48 30.02
C GLY A 11 -1.88 5.33 29.85
N GLN A 12 -1.41 4.65 28.79
CA GLN A 12 0.00 4.60 28.44
C GLN A 12 0.43 5.84 27.64
N ILE A 13 1.72 6.16 27.70
CA ILE A 13 2.31 7.29 26.97
C ILE A 13 3.25 6.77 25.88
N GLU A 14 2.99 7.14 24.64
CA GLU A 14 3.86 6.85 23.50
C GLU A 14 4.81 8.02 23.25
N ILE A 15 6.10 7.73 23.05
CA ILE A 15 7.08 8.70 22.59
C ILE A 15 7.39 8.40 21.12
N ILE A 16 6.91 9.27 20.24
CA ILE A 16 7.08 9.17 18.80
C ILE A 16 8.36 9.93 18.41
N PHE A 17 9.31 9.22 17.82
CA PHE A 17 10.56 9.80 17.31
C PHE A 17 10.45 10.10 15.80
N LEU A 18 10.47 11.38 15.44
CA LEU A 18 10.45 11.81 14.05
C LEU A 18 11.87 12.16 13.59
N ARG A 19 12.39 11.38 12.64
CA ARG A 19 13.67 11.60 11.97
C ARG A 19 13.45 12.06 10.52
N PRO A 20 14.08 13.17 10.09
CA PRO A 20 14.14 13.51 8.67
C PRO A 20 14.78 12.35 7.90
N THR A 21 14.12 11.90 6.82
CA THR A 21 14.64 10.86 5.94
C THR A 21 14.73 11.41 4.53
N LEU A 22 15.90 11.30 3.90
CA LEU A 22 16.10 11.74 2.52
C LEU A 22 15.51 10.67 1.58
N ILE A 23 14.37 10.98 0.96
CA ILE A 23 13.64 10.05 0.07
C ILE A 23 14.23 10.05 -1.35
N GLY A 24 14.77 11.18 -1.79
CA GLY A 24 15.40 11.29 -3.11
C GLY A 24 16.05 12.65 -3.36
N ILE A 25 16.95 12.69 -4.34
CA ILE A 25 17.55 13.92 -4.87
C ILE A 25 17.10 14.05 -6.32
N PHE A 26 16.45 15.16 -6.64
CA PHE A 26 15.91 15.41 -7.97
C PHE A 26 16.67 16.57 -8.63
N PRO A 27 17.05 16.45 -9.92
CA PRO A 27 17.72 17.52 -10.65
C PRO A 27 16.74 18.65 -11.04
N ASP A 28 15.44 18.38 -11.08
CA ASP A 28 14.37 19.31 -11.47
C ASP A 28 13.41 19.57 -10.30
N ARG A 29 13.16 20.85 -10.02
CA ARG A 29 12.27 21.33 -8.96
C ARG A 29 10.81 20.97 -9.20
N ASP A 30 10.35 20.97 -10.46
CA ASP A 30 8.95 20.69 -10.77
C ASP A 30 8.64 19.20 -10.63
N LEU A 31 9.60 18.33 -10.93
CA LEU A 31 9.49 16.90 -10.63
C LEU A 31 9.45 16.65 -9.12
N ALA A 32 10.35 17.26 -8.34
CA ALA A 32 10.36 17.14 -6.89
C ALA A 32 9.02 17.58 -6.27
N ARG A 33 8.46 18.70 -6.74
CA ARG A 33 7.15 19.20 -6.29
C ARG A 33 6.01 18.20 -6.58
N ARG A 34 5.98 17.59 -7.78
CA ARG A 34 4.96 16.57 -8.11
C ARG A 34 5.06 15.33 -7.21
N VAL A 35 6.28 14.90 -6.89
CA VAL A 35 6.51 13.77 -5.96
C VAL A 35 6.08 14.14 -4.53
N CYS A 36 6.37 15.37 -4.05
CA CYS A 36 5.87 15.83 -2.76
C CYS A 36 4.34 15.78 -2.68
N ILE A 37 3.65 16.32 -3.68
CA ILE A 37 2.17 16.32 -3.72
C ILE A 37 1.62 14.89 -3.73
N LEU A 38 2.26 13.97 -4.45
CA LEU A 38 1.86 12.57 -4.49
C LEU A 38 1.99 11.90 -3.11
N LEU A 39 3.10 12.14 -2.42
CA LEU A 39 3.34 11.59 -1.08
C LEU A 39 2.40 12.18 -0.02
N GLU A 40 2.03 13.47 -0.15
CA GLU A 40 1.03 14.10 0.72
C GLU A 40 -0.38 13.56 0.47
N ALA A 41 -0.74 13.29 -0.79
CA ALA A 41 -2.05 12.75 -1.16
C ALA A 41 -2.26 11.29 -0.70
N ASP A 42 -1.21 10.48 -0.64
CA ASP A 42 -1.28 9.12 -0.12
C ASP A 42 -1.44 9.08 1.42
N ASP A 43 -1.02 10.13 2.14
CA ASP A 43 -1.12 10.21 3.61
C ASP A 43 -2.55 10.57 4.07
N GLU A 44 -3.29 11.36 3.28
CA GLU A 44 -4.70 11.72 3.57
C GLU A 44 -5.67 10.51 3.46
N GLY A 45 -5.23 9.39 2.89
CA GLY A 45 -6.01 8.15 2.73
C GLY A 45 -5.85 7.13 3.86
N ILE A 46 -4.94 7.36 4.81
CA ILE A 46 -4.64 6.46 5.94
C ILE A 46 -5.04 7.16 7.25
N ARG A 47 -6.34 7.45 7.39
CA ARG A 47 -6.94 7.61 8.71
C ARG A 47 -7.33 6.22 9.19
N ASP A 48 -6.40 5.58 9.89
CA ASP A 48 -6.63 4.34 10.64
C ASP A 48 -7.64 4.61 11.77
N ASP A 49 -8.93 4.47 11.47
CA ASP A 49 -9.93 4.04 12.44
C ASP A 49 -9.92 2.48 12.46
N ASP A 50 -10.01 1.92 13.67
CA ASP A 50 -9.97 0.49 14.05
C ASP A 50 -8.54 -0.12 14.18
N ASP A 51 -7.93 -0.19 15.37
CA ASP A 51 -8.30 -1.03 16.53
C ASP A 51 -8.30 -2.54 16.21
N ALA A 52 -7.13 -3.18 16.32
CA ALA A 52 -6.97 -4.58 16.73
C ALA A 52 -5.48 -4.96 16.87
N ALA A 53 -5.14 -5.48 18.05
CA ALA A 53 -3.81 -5.79 18.56
C ALA A 53 -2.98 -6.81 17.75
N PRO A 54 -1.66 -6.84 17.98
CA PRO A 54 -0.93 -8.09 18.12
C PRO A 54 -0.34 -8.25 19.52
N THR A 55 -0.68 -9.39 20.10
CA THR A 55 -0.30 -9.96 21.39
C THR A 55 1.17 -10.42 21.39
N GLU A 56 1.89 -9.98 22.43
CA GLU A 56 2.96 -10.63 23.21
C GLU A 56 4.09 -11.44 22.53
N ALA A 57 5.33 -11.02 22.80
CA ALA A 57 6.32 -11.76 23.61
C ALA A 57 7.64 -10.96 23.64
N ASP A 58 8.00 -10.36 24.79
CA ASP A 58 8.95 -10.93 25.76
C ASP A 58 10.40 -10.75 25.28
N THR A 59 11.26 -9.91 25.88
CA THR A 59 11.89 -10.13 27.19
C THR A 59 12.63 -8.85 27.63
N ALA A 60 12.51 -8.48 28.90
CA ALA A 60 13.36 -7.50 29.62
C ALA A 60 14.52 -8.25 30.35
N PRO A 61 15.30 -7.65 31.28
CA PRO A 61 15.86 -6.30 31.42
C PRO A 61 17.41 -6.35 31.62
N GLU A 62 18.12 -5.21 31.69
CA GLU A 62 19.02 -4.88 32.83
C GLU A 62 19.88 -3.61 32.64
N THR A 63 19.73 -2.71 33.63
CA THR A 63 20.75 -1.93 34.36
C THR A 63 21.69 -0.93 33.66
N ALA A 64 21.41 0.34 33.93
CA ALA A 64 22.28 1.35 34.57
C ALA A 64 23.81 1.30 34.36
N SER A 65 24.41 2.41 33.90
CA SER A 65 25.45 3.12 34.68
C SER A 65 25.90 4.41 33.99
N GLU A 66 25.57 5.53 34.64
CA GLU A 66 26.38 6.71 34.93
C GLU A 66 27.88 6.73 34.49
N ARG A 67 28.24 7.85 33.82
CA ARG A 67 29.46 8.71 33.90
C ARG A 67 30.11 9.06 32.55
N ALA A 68 30.18 10.37 32.31
CA ALA A 68 31.10 11.04 31.39
C ALA A 68 32.53 11.09 31.99
N PRO A 69 33.50 11.78 31.38
CA PRO A 69 33.94 11.86 29.97
C PRO A 69 35.41 11.36 29.84
N GLU A 70 35.95 11.18 28.63
CA GLU A 70 37.38 11.41 28.26
C GLU A 70 37.71 10.80 26.87
N THR A 71 38.12 11.65 25.94
CA THR A 71 38.90 11.29 24.73
C THR A 71 40.22 10.64 25.15
N PRO A 72 40.71 9.56 24.50
CA PRO A 72 41.57 9.77 23.33
C PRO A 72 41.72 8.60 22.32
N VAL A 73 42.42 8.89 21.22
CA VAL A 73 43.11 8.00 20.26
C VAL A 73 42.27 7.19 19.26
N ALA A 74 42.41 7.56 17.98
CA ALA A 74 41.96 6.79 16.84
C ALA A 74 42.73 5.46 16.71
N LEU A 75 42.04 4.35 16.95
CA LEU A 75 42.46 3.00 16.57
C LEU A 75 41.88 2.64 15.19
N PRO A 76 42.57 1.81 14.39
CA PRO A 76 42.08 1.37 13.09
C PRO A 76 40.79 0.55 13.24
N VAL A 77 39.72 1.03 12.63
CA VAL A 77 38.38 0.43 12.68
C VAL A 77 38.41 -0.97 12.02
N PRO A 78 38.13 -2.06 12.77
CA PRO A 78 37.92 -3.35 12.16
C PRO A 78 36.65 -3.30 11.32
N VAL A 79 36.79 -3.58 10.02
CA VAL A 79 35.68 -3.69 9.07
C VAL A 79 34.76 -4.81 9.54
N ALA A 80 33.64 -4.45 10.18
CA ALA A 80 32.60 -5.40 10.54
C ALA A 80 32.13 -6.14 9.27
N PRO A 81 32.06 -7.48 9.28
CA PRO A 81 31.63 -8.23 8.12
C PRO A 81 30.22 -7.79 7.72
N ARG A 82 30.05 -7.44 6.43
CA ARG A 82 28.76 -7.06 5.87
C ARG A 82 27.73 -8.15 6.22
N PRO A 83 26.56 -7.78 6.78
CA PRO A 83 25.50 -8.74 7.04
C PRO A 83 25.14 -9.45 5.74
N THR A 84 25.41 -10.75 5.69
CA THR A 84 25.04 -11.61 4.58
C THR A 84 23.52 -11.58 4.46
N SER A 85 23.02 -11.09 3.33
CA SER A 85 21.60 -11.04 3.05
C SER A 85 21.03 -12.46 3.16
N PRO A 86 19.94 -12.69 3.92
CA PRO A 86 19.36 -14.00 4.06
C PRO A 86 19.01 -14.56 2.66
N ALA A 87 19.35 -15.83 2.45
CA ALA A 87 19.12 -16.53 1.20
C ALA A 87 17.66 -16.38 0.79
N ARG A 88 17.41 -15.84 -0.40
CA ARG A 88 16.06 -15.78 -0.99
C ARG A 88 15.58 -17.22 -1.18
N LEU A 89 14.53 -17.59 -0.45
CA LEU A 89 13.79 -18.82 -0.70
C LEU A 89 13.30 -18.84 -2.16
N PRO A 90 13.35 -19.99 -2.84
CA PRO A 90 12.84 -20.12 -4.20
C PRO A 90 11.35 -19.77 -4.23
N PRO A 91 10.87 -19.08 -5.29
CA PRO A 91 9.47 -18.71 -5.42
C PRO A 91 8.61 -19.98 -5.44
N ALA A 92 7.55 -19.98 -4.65
CA ALA A 92 6.55 -21.04 -4.65
C ALA A 92 5.98 -21.23 -6.08
N PRO A 93 5.59 -22.47 -6.46
CA PRO A 93 5.00 -22.72 -7.76
C PRO A 93 3.72 -21.87 -7.95
N PRO A 94 3.48 -21.34 -9.16
CA PRO A 94 2.28 -20.56 -9.43
C PRO A 94 1.05 -21.47 -9.29
N VAL A 95 0.20 -21.18 -8.30
CA VAL A 95 -1.12 -21.81 -8.19
C VAL A 95 -1.99 -21.21 -9.29
N GLU A 96 -2.27 -21.99 -10.32
CA GLU A 96 -3.16 -21.57 -11.40
C GLU A 96 -4.61 -21.91 -11.03
N LEU A 97 -5.45 -20.87 -10.87
CA LEU A 97 -6.89 -21.05 -10.70
C LEU A 97 -7.55 -21.47 -12.03
N SER A 98 -8.52 -22.36 -11.94
CA SER A 98 -9.48 -22.63 -13.03
C SER A 98 -10.30 -21.39 -13.38
N GLU A 99 -10.86 -21.33 -14.58
CA GLU A 99 -11.68 -20.20 -15.04
C GLU A 99 -12.91 -19.99 -14.16
N GLU A 100 -13.62 -21.06 -13.81
CA GLU A 100 -14.80 -21.04 -12.92
C GLU A 100 -14.48 -20.42 -11.54
N GLN A 101 -13.32 -20.76 -10.97
CA GLN A 101 -12.87 -20.18 -9.70
C GLN A 101 -12.56 -18.69 -9.81
N ARG A 102 -12.01 -18.25 -10.95
CA ARG A 102 -11.72 -16.83 -11.19
C ARG A 102 -13.00 -16.03 -11.27
N GLU A 103 -13.98 -16.53 -12.03
CA GLU A 103 -15.29 -15.89 -12.16
C GLU A 103 -16.00 -15.79 -10.81
N ALA A 104 -16.00 -16.87 -10.01
CA ALA A 104 -16.56 -16.86 -8.66
C ALA A 104 -15.88 -15.84 -7.73
N ALA A 105 -14.54 -15.74 -7.78
CA ALA A 105 -13.80 -14.74 -7.02
C ALA A 105 -14.13 -13.31 -7.46
N PHE A 106 -14.26 -13.08 -8.77
CA PHE A 106 -14.58 -11.77 -9.34
C PHE A 106 -16.02 -11.34 -9.04
N ALA A 107 -16.98 -12.25 -9.05
CA ALA A 107 -18.35 -11.97 -8.63
C ALA A 107 -18.40 -11.40 -7.20
N ARG A 108 -17.70 -12.02 -6.26
CA ARG A 108 -17.61 -11.53 -4.87
C ARG A 108 -16.97 -10.14 -4.76
N ILE A 109 -15.94 -9.85 -5.59
CA ILE A 109 -15.33 -8.52 -5.65
C ILE A 109 -16.35 -7.48 -6.15
N ILE A 110 -17.16 -7.83 -7.15
CA ILE A 110 -18.21 -6.96 -7.70
C ILE A 110 -19.31 -6.71 -6.65
N ASP A 111 -19.64 -7.72 -5.84
CA ASP A 111 -20.56 -7.61 -4.70
C ASP A 111 -20.00 -6.72 -3.56
N GLY A 112 -18.75 -6.25 -3.69
CA GLY A 112 -18.11 -5.31 -2.77
C GLY A 112 -17.28 -5.98 -1.67
N GLU A 113 -17.06 -7.30 -1.75
CA GLU A 113 -16.18 -7.96 -0.78
C GLU A 113 -14.71 -7.53 -0.96
N LYS A 114 -14.02 -7.34 0.18
CA LYS A 114 -12.61 -6.95 0.18
C LYS A 114 -11.75 -8.12 -0.33
N ILE A 115 -10.85 -7.85 -1.27
CA ILE A 115 -9.87 -8.81 -1.84
C ILE A 115 -9.10 -9.57 -0.75
N ALA A 116 -8.80 -8.92 0.38
CA ALA A 116 -8.12 -9.53 1.52
C ALA A 116 -8.86 -10.71 2.14
N ARG A 117 -10.20 -10.70 2.11
CA ARG A 117 -11.03 -11.79 2.61
C ARG A 117 -11.19 -12.91 1.59
N ILE A 118 -11.20 -12.58 0.30
CA ILE A 118 -11.43 -13.53 -0.78
C ILE A 118 -10.16 -14.33 -1.08
N ALA A 119 -8.98 -13.71 -1.06
CA ALA A 119 -7.74 -14.35 -1.50
C ALA A 119 -7.41 -15.68 -0.77
N PRO A 120 -7.56 -15.79 0.57
CA PRO A 120 -7.34 -17.05 1.29
C PRO A 120 -8.28 -18.19 0.86
N ASP A 121 -9.55 -17.88 0.52
CA ASP A 121 -10.55 -18.88 0.11
C ASP A 121 -10.13 -19.63 -1.17
N PHE A 122 -9.36 -18.95 -2.02
CA PHE A 122 -8.85 -19.49 -3.29
C PHE A 122 -7.37 -19.89 -3.22
N GLY A 123 -6.74 -19.85 -2.05
CA GLY A 123 -5.33 -20.18 -1.88
C GLY A 123 -4.37 -19.24 -2.62
N LEU A 124 -4.79 -17.99 -2.86
CA LEU A 124 -3.98 -16.97 -3.54
C LEU A 124 -3.47 -15.92 -2.56
N SER A 125 -2.33 -15.31 -2.91
CA SER A 125 -1.95 -14.06 -2.29
C SER A 125 -2.84 -12.90 -2.77
N MET A 126 -3.03 -11.90 -1.91
CA MET A 126 -3.73 -10.66 -2.25
C MET A 126 -3.20 -10.01 -3.54
N GLY A 127 -1.89 -9.98 -3.72
CA GLY A 127 -1.25 -9.38 -4.90
C GLY A 127 -1.59 -10.11 -6.20
N GLN A 128 -1.64 -11.45 -6.17
CA GLN A 128 -2.04 -12.26 -7.32
C GLN A 128 -3.49 -11.99 -7.71
N LEU A 129 -4.42 -12.08 -6.75
CA LEU A 129 -5.84 -11.86 -7.01
C LEU A 129 -6.11 -10.43 -7.52
N ARG A 130 -5.47 -9.42 -6.92
CA ARG A 130 -5.54 -8.02 -7.40
C ARG A 130 -5.01 -7.88 -8.83
N GLY A 131 -3.90 -8.53 -9.16
CA GLY A 131 -3.32 -8.52 -10.50
C GLY A 131 -4.25 -9.13 -11.54
N MET A 132 -4.85 -10.27 -11.21
CA MET A 132 -5.84 -10.95 -12.06
C MET A 132 -7.09 -10.10 -12.26
N TRP A 133 -7.62 -9.50 -11.19
CA TRP A 133 -8.76 -8.59 -11.26
C TRP A 133 -8.47 -7.36 -12.13
N ALA A 134 -7.31 -6.73 -11.95
CA ALA A 134 -6.91 -5.59 -12.77
C ALA A 134 -6.79 -5.94 -14.27
N HIS A 135 -6.32 -7.15 -14.58
CA HIS A 135 -6.32 -7.64 -15.97
C HIS A 135 -7.73 -7.82 -16.49
N HIS A 136 -8.62 -8.47 -15.72
CA HIS A 136 -10.02 -8.63 -16.07
C HIS A 136 -10.73 -7.30 -16.35
N CYS A 137 -10.59 -6.31 -15.48
CA CYS A 137 -11.17 -4.98 -15.68
C CYS A 137 -10.66 -4.28 -16.95
N ARG A 138 -9.37 -4.39 -17.28
CA ARG A 138 -8.82 -3.83 -18.53
C ARG A 138 -9.41 -4.52 -19.77
N THR A 139 -9.55 -5.84 -19.71
CA THR A 139 -10.16 -6.61 -20.81
C THR A 139 -11.63 -6.26 -20.98
N ALA A 140 -12.39 -6.19 -19.90
CA ALA A 140 -13.79 -5.76 -19.90
C ALA A 140 -13.94 -4.34 -20.46
N GLN A 141 -13.11 -3.39 -19.99
CA GLN A 141 -13.11 -2.01 -20.48
C GLN A 141 -12.79 -1.93 -21.98
N ARG A 142 -11.89 -2.78 -22.49
CA ARG A 142 -11.59 -2.86 -23.92
C ARG A 142 -12.80 -3.32 -24.72
N HIS A 143 -13.49 -4.38 -24.29
CA HIS A 143 -14.69 -4.87 -24.98
C HIS A 143 -15.83 -3.84 -24.98
N ILE A 144 -16.00 -3.10 -23.89
CA ILE A 144 -16.95 -2.00 -23.82
C ILE A 144 -16.56 -0.87 -24.79
N ALA A 145 -15.27 -0.54 -24.90
CA ALA A 145 -14.79 0.46 -25.85
C ALA A 145 -14.95 0.03 -27.32
N GLU A 146 -14.79 -1.26 -27.61
CA GLU A 146 -15.00 -1.85 -28.94
C GLU A 146 -16.47 -1.77 -29.40
N ALA A 147 -17.43 -1.74 -28.47
CA ALA A 147 -18.84 -1.53 -28.78
C ALA A 147 -19.14 -0.12 -29.35
N GLY A 148 -18.19 0.80 -29.24
CA GLY A 148 -18.25 2.14 -29.80
C GLY A 148 -18.78 3.21 -28.82
N PRO A 149 -18.80 4.49 -29.25
CA PRO A 149 -19.28 5.58 -28.42
C PRO A 149 -20.78 5.50 -28.15
N GLN A 150 -21.20 5.81 -26.93
CA GLN A 150 -22.60 5.90 -26.51
C GLN A 150 -22.94 7.33 -26.09
N GLU A 151 -24.23 7.68 -26.08
CA GLU A 151 -24.68 9.00 -25.64
C GLU A 151 -24.94 9.01 -24.13
N CYS A 152 -24.44 10.04 -23.44
CA CYS A 152 -24.64 10.20 -22.00
C CYS A 152 -26.11 10.44 -21.70
N ARG A 153 -26.70 9.63 -20.81
CA ARG A 153 -28.11 9.73 -20.43
C ARG A 153 -28.49 11.08 -19.81
N LEU A 154 -27.52 11.82 -19.25
CA LEU A 154 -27.76 13.10 -18.57
C LEU A 154 -27.54 14.32 -19.45
N CYS A 155 -26.54 14.31 -20.35
CA CYS A 155 -26.20 15.48 -21.17
C CYS A 155 -26.22 15.25 -22.69
N GLY A 156 -26.51 14.04 -23.16
CA GLY A 156 -26.57 13.66 -24.57
C GLY A 156 -25.23 13.65 -25.31
N LYS A 157 -24.11 13.92 -24.61
CA LYS A 157 -22.78 13.91 -25.24
C LYS A 157 -22.30 12.49 -25.50
N THR A 158 -21.68 12.28 -26.66
CA THR A 158 -21.02 11.01 -26.97
C THR A 158 -19.80 10.81 -26.08
N PHE A 159 -19.64 9.61 -25.54
CA PHE A 159 -18.53 9.21 -24.70
C PHE A 159 -18.25 7.72 -24.85
N THR A 160 -17.06 7.29 -24.44
CA THR A 160 -16.74 5.86 -24.34
C THR A 160 -17.21 5.36 -22.96
N PRO A 161 -18.14 4.39 -22.91
CA PRO A 161 -18.63 3.85 -21.64
C PRO A 161 -17.52 3.20 -20.82
N SER A 162 -17.67 3.21 -19.49
CA SER A 162 -16.75 2.55 -18.57
C SER A 162 -17.44 1.45 -17.77
N VAL A 163 -16.65 0.51 -17.25
CA VAL A 163 -17.17 -0.60 -16.42
C VAL A 163 -17.94 -0.08 -15.20
N THR A 164 -17.47 1.02 -14.60
CA THR A 164 -18.08 1.59 -13.39
C THR A 164 -19.29 2.49 -13.68
N ASN A 165 -19.35 3.11 -14.85
CA ASN A 165 -20.42 4.03 -15.23
C ASN A 165 -20.79 3.80 -16.70
N PRO A 166 -21.69 2.85 -17.01
CA PRO A 166 -22.03 2.51 -18.39
C PRO A 166 -22.85 3.61 -19.08
N ASP A 167 -23.70 4.34 -18.34
CA ASP A 167 -24.71 5.22 -18.94
C ASP A 167 -24.38 6.72 -18.88
N THR A 168 -23.34 7.11 -18.15
CA THR A 168 -23.02 8.51 -17.86
C THR A 168 -21.59 8.86 -18.19
N CYS A 169 -21.38 10.01 -18.82
CA CYS A 169 -20.03 10.51 -19.09
C CYS A 169 -19.30 10.94 -17.82
N ALA A 170 -17.96 10.96 -17.86
CA ALA A 170 -17.10 11.29 -16.72
C ALA A 170 -17.44 12.63 -16.03
N ARG A 171 -17.97 13.61 -16.78
CA ARG A 171 -18.39 14.89 -16.18
C ARG A 171 -19.67 14.78 -15.37
N CYS A 172 -20.60 13.92 -15.80
CA CYS A 172 -21.91 13.76 -15.16
C CYS A 172 -21.89 12.70 -14.03
N SER A 173 -20.93 11.78 -14.01
CA SER A 173 -20.79 10.81 -12.92
C SER A 173 -20.18 11.39 -11.64
N HIS A 174 -19.50 12.54 -11.74
CA HIS A 174 -18.83 13.22 -10.61
C HIS A 174 -19.52 14.52 -10.18
N GLY A 175 -20.52 14.99 -10.92
CA GLY A 175 -21.23 16.25 -10.66
C GLY A 175 -22.57 16.00 -10.01
#